data_AF-A0A7J4RYX8-F1
#
_entry.id   AF-A0A7J4RYX8-F1
#
_cell.length_a   1.000
_cell.length_b   1.000
_cell.length_c   1.000
_cell.angle_alpha   90.00
_cell.angle_beta   90.00
_cell.angle_gamma   90.00
#
_symmetry.space_group_name_H-M   'P 1'
#
loop_
_entity.id
_entity.type
_entity.pdbx_description
1 polymer ?
#
loop_
_entity_poly.entity_id
_entity_poly.type
_entity_poly.pdbx_seq_one_letter_code
_entity_poly.pdbx_strand_id
1 'polypeptide(L)'
;MDVLALLLKAYFAVEDRYYGVCDVLQKRGLPIYRFFVTPIEKQGLPSLIALFLVVFLLASASFVLLRSSAYDDSFVPLGVIVYGASGERIDGAQVKVVTLGKSYSVTTKYGEAFFNKLVAGQSIALNVEKEGYLPYSGKLNGGETLFQKVSLVREST
;
A
#
# COMPACT_ATOMS: atom_id res chain seq x y z
N MET A 1 -3.19 50.13 9.90
CA MET A 1 -3.01 49.10 10.95
C MET A 1 -1.73 48.36 10.60
N ASP A 2 -0.74 48.38 11.49
CA ASP A 2 0.54 47.72 11.22
C ASP A 2 0.39 46.21 11.38
N VAL A 3 0.46 45.48 10.27
CA VAL A 3 0.31 44.01 10.22
C VAL A 3 1.36 43.34 11.12
N LEU A 4 2.55 43.92 11.23
CA LEU A 4 3.63 43.39 12.04
C LEU A 4 3.29 43.47 13.53
N ALA A 5 2.71 44.59 13.97
CA ALA A 5 2.23 44.75 15.34
C ALA A 5 1.09 43.77 15.69
N LEU A 6 0.23 43.45 14.71
CA LEU A 6 -0.83 42.45 14.90
C LEU A 6 -0.25 41.03 15.05
N LEU A 7 0.72 40.67 14.21
CA LEU A 7 1.37 39.36 14.24
C LEU A 7 2.15 39.14 15.55
N LEU A 8 2.88 40.15 16.02
CA LEU A 8 3.59 40.07 17.31
C LEU A 8 2.63 39.85 18.48
N LYS A 9 1.51 40.58 18.51
CA LYS A 9 0.48 40.40 19.55
C LYS A 9 -0.11 39.00 19.52
N ALA A 10 -0.40 38.47 18.33
CA ALA A 10 -0.91 37.12 18.18
C ALA A 10 0.12 36.07 18.64
N TYR A 11 1.40 36.27 18.31
CA TYR A 11 2.49 35.40 18.76
C TYR A 11 2.59 35.36 20.28
N PHE A 12 2.68 36.51 20.95
CA PHE A 12 2.77 36.55 22.42
C PHE A 12 1.54 35.97 23.11
N ALA A 13 0.34 36.21 22.57
CA ALA A 13 -0.88 35.61 23.10
C ALA A 13 -0.90 34.08 23.02
N VAL A 14 -0.28 33.50 21.98
CA VAL A 14 -0.12 32.05 21.85
C VAL A 14 0.99 31.54 22.78
N GLU A 15 2.09 32.27 22.88
CA GLU A 15 3.21 31.95 23.76
C GLU A 15 2.80 31.93 25.24
N ASP A 16 2.03 32.91 25.69
CA ASP A 16 1.49 32.95 27.06
C ASP A 16 0.65 31.72 27.38
N ARG A 17 -0.20 31.29 26.43
CA ARG A 17 -1.00 30.07 26.59
C ARG A 17 -0.13 28.83 26.64
N TYR A 18 0.89 28.77 25.79
CA TYR A 18 1.84 27.66 25.75
C TYR A 18 2.57 27.50 27.10
N TYR A 19 3.11 28.58 27.67
CA TYR A 19 3.72 28.51 29.01
C TYR A 19 2.70 28.15 30.09
N GLY A 20 1.46 28.63 29.98
CA GLY A 20 0.38 28.19 30.86
C GLY A 20 0.13 26.68 30.82
N VAL A 21 0.24 26.05 29.64
CA VAL A 21 0.19 24.59 29.51
C VAL A 21 1.43 23.94 30.15
N CYS A 22 2.63 24.47 29.91
CA CYS A 22 3.86 23.98 30.54
C CYS A 22 3.77 24.01 32.07
N ASP A 23 3.22 25.07 32.65
CA ASP A 23 2.98 25.18 34.09
C ASP A 23 2.03 24.11 34.62
N VAL A 24 0.94 23.83 33.88
CA VAL A 24 -0.01 22.76 34.25
C VAL A 24 0.68 21.40 34.21
N LEU A 25 1.49 21.12 33.20
CA LEU A 25 2.24 19.87 33.08
C LEU A 25 3.27 19.73 34.20
N GLN A 26 3.98 20.82 34.53
CA GLN A 26 4.93 20.89 35.64
C GLN A 26 4.25 20.61 36.98
N LYS A 27 3.08 21.22 37.23
CA LYS A 27 2.28 20.98 38.44
C LYS A 27 1.77 19.54 38.55
N ARG A 28 1.57 18.86 37.41
CA ARG A 28 1.23 17.42 37.36
C ARG A 28 2.44 16.50 37.52
N GLY A 29 3.61 17.04 37.81
CA GLY A 29 4.83 16.28 38.08
C GLY A 29 5.65 15.95 36.84
N LEU A 30 5.30 16.47 35.65
CA LEU A 30 6.10 16.31 34.44
C LEU A 30 7.15 17.43 34.37
N PRO A 31 8.45 17.13 34.43
CA PRO A 31 9.52 18.14 34.45
C PRO A 31 9.76 18.83 33.08
N ILE A 32 8.71 19.34 32.43
CA ILE A 32 8.73 19.88 31.06
C ILE A 32 9.72 21.03 30.91
N TYR A 33 9.86 21.89 31.92
CA TYR A 33 10.81 23.00 31.87
C TYR A 33 12.25 22.51 31.81
N ARG A 34 12.59 21.54 32.66
CA ARG A 34 13.93 20.99 32.75
C ARG A 34 14.33 20.23 31.49
N PHE A 35 13.42 19.43 30.92
CA PHE A 35 13.74 18.53 29.81
C PHE A 35 13.55 19.15 28.43
N PHE A 36 12.64 20.11 28.28
CA PHE A 36 12.27 20.66 26.98
C PHE A 36 12.51 22.17 26.88
N VAL A 37 11.88 22.96 27.75
CA VAL A 37 11.90 24.44 27.64
C VAL A 37 13.30 25.02 27.84
N THR A 38 13.90 24.78 29.01
CA THR A 38 15.18 25.38 29.40
C THR A 38 16.36 24.97 28.51
N PRO A 39 16.52 23.70 28.08
CA PRO A 39 17.59 23.33 27.16
C PRO A 39 17.53 24.07 25.83
N ILE A 40 16.31 24.29 25.30
CA ILE A 40 16.09 24.95 24.00
C ILE A 40 16.31 26.47 24.13
N GLU A 41 15.76 27.08 25.19
CA GLU A 41 15.91 28.52 25.42
C GLU A 41 17.34 28.93 25.76
N LYS A 42 18.10 28.06 26.44
CA LYS A 42 19.54 28.28 26.67
C LYS A 42 20.34 28.35 25.37
N GLN A 43 19.83 27.78 24.27
CA GLN A 43 20.44 27.90 22.94
C GLN A 43 20.00 29.16 22.19
N GLY A 44 19.18 30.03 22.82
CA GLY A 44 18.66 31.25 22.23
C GLY A 44 17.44 31.05 21.33
N LEU A 45 16.84 29.85 21.33
CA LEU A 45 15.66 29.54 20.54
C LEU A 45 14.39 29.59 21.39
N PRO A 46 13.31 30.25 20.93
CA PRO A 46 12.01 30.20 21.61
C PRO A 46 11.47 28.76 21.64
N SER A 47 11.17 28.24 22.82
CA SER A 47 10.74 26.85 23.01
C SER A 47 9.40 26.54 22.33
N LEU A 48 8.54 27.55 22.15
CA LEU A 48 7.30 27.45 21.38
C LEU A 48 7.55 27.03 19.92
N ILE A 49 8.52 27.66 19.25
CA ILE A 49 8.84 27.37 17.84
C ILE A 49 9.37 25.93 17.73
N ALA A 50 10.22 25.52 18.67
CA ALA A 50 10.75 24.16 18.70
C ALA A 50 9.64 23.13 18.95
N LEU A 51 8.63 23.42 19.78
CA LEU A 51 7.46 22.56 19.96
C LEU A 51 6.73 22.36 18.63
N PHE A 52 6.47 23.43 17.89
CA PHE A 52 5.81 23.34 16.59
C PHE A 52 6.61 22.48 15.60
N LEU A 53 7.94 22.61 15.58
CA LEU A 53 8.79 21.77 14.73
C LEU A 53 8.70 20.28 15.11
N VAL A 54 8.72 19.96 16.40
CA VAL A 54 8.59 18.58 16.88
C VAL A 54 7.21 18.01 16.51
N VAL A 55 6.14 18.77 16.75
CA VAL A 55 4.78 18.34 16.39
C VAL A 55 4.65 18.15 14.87
N PHE A 56 5.21 19.06 14.07
CA PHE A 56 5.21 18.94 12.61
C PHE A 56 5.98 17.71 12.13
N LEU A 57 7.13 17.42 12.73
CA LEU A 57 7.94 16.25 12.41
C LEU A 57 7.25 14.94 12.80
N LEU A 58 6.58 14.91 13.95
CA LEU A 58 5.77 13.75 14.35
C LEU A 58 4.56 13.55 13.44
N ALA A 59 3.90 14.64 13.03
CA ALA A 59 2.78 14.58 12.10
C ALA A 59 3.22 14.09 10.71
N SER A 60 4.37 14.57 10.21
CA SER A 60 4.90 14.13 8.91
C SER A 60 5.39 12.69 8.94
N ALA A 61 6.07 12.25 10.01
CA ALA A 61 6.45 10.85 10.20
C ALA A 61 5.21 9.95 10.26
N SER A 62 4.18 10.36 11.02
CA SER A 62 2.90 9.64 11.08
C SER A 62 2.22 9.57 9.71
N PHE A 63 2.25 10.66 8.94
CA PHE A 63 1.69 10.69 7.58
C PHE A 63 2.42 9.73 6.63
N VAL A 64 3.75 9.66 6.70
CA VAL A 64 4.55 8.71 5.91
C VAL A 64 4.25 7.26 6.31
N LEU A 65 4.17 6.98 7.62
CA LEU A 65 3.86 5.65 8.14
C LEU A 65 2.42 5.21 7.80
N LEU A 66 1.47 6.14 7.72
CA LEU A 66 0.10 5.83 7.28
C LEU A 66 0.02 5.62 5.77
N ARG A 67 0.90 6.25 4.98
CA ARG A 67 0.93 6.09 3.51
C ARG A 67 1.58 4.78 3.06
N SER A 68 2.44 4.16 3.87
CA SER A 68 3.13 2.90 3.49
C SER A 68 2.21 1.67 3.42
N SER A 69 0.90 1.83 3.72
CA SER A 69 -0.12 0.81 3.47
C SER A 69 -0.89 0.99 2.14
N ALA A 70 -0.50 1.95 1.31
CA ALA A 70 -0.92 1.95 -0.09
C ALA A 70 -0.19 0.82 -0.80
N TYR A 71 -0.85 -0.34 -0.88
CA TYR A 71 -0.47 -1.44 -1.75
C TYR A 71 -0.16 -0.85 -3.13
N ASP A 72 1.06 -1.02 -3.62
CA ASP A 72 1.41 -0.59 -4.97
C ASP A 72 0.59 -1.49 -5.91
N ASP A 73 -0.50 -0.94 -6.47
CA ASP A 73 -1.34 -1.55 -7.51
C ASP A 73 -0.56 -1.66 -8.83
N SER A 74 0.67 -2.13 -8.74
CA SER A 74 1.50 -2.54 -9.86
C SER A 74 0.81 -3.74 -10.51
N PHE A 75 0.08 -3.44 -11.58
CA PHE A 75 -0.56 -4.46 -12.39
C PHE A 75 0.49 -5.16 -13.25
N VAL A 76 0.48 -6.49 -13.20
CA VAL A 76 1.34 -7.34 -14.02
C VAL A 76 0.50 -8.13 -15.02
N PRO A 77 0.95 -8.24 -16.28
CA PRO A 77 0.29 -9.09 -17.25
C PRO A 77 0.60 -10.57 -16.98
N LEU A 78 -0.41 -11.42 -17.18
CA LEU A 78 -0.27 -12.88 -17.19
C LEU A 78 -0.88 -13.42 -18.49
N GLY A 79 -0.04 -14.05 -19.31
CA GLY A 79 -0.46 -14.92 -20.40
C GLY A 79 -0.59 -16.36 -19.91
N VAL A 80 -1.62 -17.06 -20.36
CA VAL A 80 -1.81 -18.49 -20.13
C VAL A 80 -1.91 -19.17 -21.48
N ILE A 81 -1.05 -20.15 -21.72
CA ILE A 81 -1.04 -20.95 -22.96
C ILE A 81 -1.49 -22.36 -22.61
N VAL A 82 -2.57 -22.81 -23.24
CA VAL A 82 -3.19 -24.11 -22.96
C VAL A 82 -2.83 -25.10 -24.06
N TYR A 83 -2.26 -26.23 -23.65
CA TYR A 83 -1.83 -27.32 -24.52
C TYR A 83 -2.57 -28.62 -24.20
N GLY A 84 -2.71 -29.49 -25.20
CA GLY A 84 -3.08 -30.88 -25.03
C GLY A 84 -1.86 -31.77 -24.76
N ALA A 85 -2.11 -33.02 -24.42
CA ALA A 85 -1.06 -34.01 -24.14
C ALA A 85 -0.11 -34.25 -25.34
N SER A 86 -0.59 -34.07 -26.57
CA SER A 86 0.24 -34.15 -27.79
C SER A 86 0.97 -32.85 -28.16
N GLY A 87 0.86 -31.80 -27.34
CA GLY A 87 1.53 -30.52 -27.55
C GLY A 87 0.80 -29.55 -28.49
N GLU A 88 -0.39 -29.91 -28.97
CA GLU A 88 -1.27 -29.03 -29.71
C GLU A 88 -1.86 -27.94 -28.80
N ARG A 89 -2.10 -26.76 -29.36
CA ARG A 89 -2.75 -25.66 -28.63
C ARG A 89 -4.26 -25.87 -28.57
N ILE A 90 -4.87 -25.68 -27.40
CA ILE A 90 -6.30 -25.90 -27.18
C ILE A 90 -7.05 -24.58 -27.21
N ASP A 91 -7.87 -24.39 -28.24
CA ASP A 91 -8.74 -23.22 -28.36
C ASP A 91 -10.08 -23.39 -27.62
N GLY A 92 -10.65 -22.28 -27.17
CA GLY A 92 -11.94 -22.27 -26.50
C GLY A 92 -11.94 -22.89 -25.10
N ALA A 93 -10.80 -22.96 -24.42
CA ALA A 93 -10.70 -23.34 -23.01
C ALA A 93 -11.02 -22.13 -22.12
N GLN A 94 -11.79 -22.32 -21.06
CA GLN A 94 -12.08 -21.27 -20.09
C GLN A 94 -10.95 -21.20 -19.07
N VAL A 95 -10.27 -20.07 -19.01
CA VAL A 95 -9.21 -19.79 -18.04
C VAL A 95 -9.76 -18.82 -17.00
N LYS A 96 -9.80 -19.26 -15.74
CA LYS A 96 -10.29 -18.49 -14.60
C LYS A 96 -9.14 -18.19 -13.64
N VAL A 97 -8.98 -16.92 -13.31
CA VAL A 97 -7.97 -16.42 -12.39
C VAL A 97 -8.66 -15.80 -11.17
N VAL A 98 -8.28 -16.24 -9.96
CA VAL A 98 -8.78 -15.68 -8.70
C VAL A 98 -7.62 -15.06 -7.92
N THR A 99 -7.75 -13.78 -7.56
CA THR A 99 -6.78 -13.03 -6.74
C THR A 99 -7.51 -12.01 -5.89
N LEU A 100 -7.11 -11.85 -4.62
CA LEU A 100 -7.73 -10.89 -3.68
C LEU A 100 -9.27 -10.97 -3.61
N GLY A 101 -9.83 -12.19 -3.72
CA GLY A 101 -11.29 -12.42 -3.73
C GLY A 101 -12.00 -11.98 -5.02
N LYS A 102 -11.28 -11.44 -6.01
CA LYS A 102 -11.81 -11.12 -7.35
C LYS A 102 -11.54 -12.28 -8.30
N SER A 103 -12.50 -12.54 -9.19
CA SER A 103 -12.41 -13.57 -10.22
C SER A 103 -12.45 -12.94 -11.62
N TYR A 104 -11.54 -13.38 -12.48
CA TYR A 104 -11.46 -13.01 -13.89
C TYR A 104 -11.59 -14.28 -14.72
N SER A 105 -12.28 -14.22 -15.86
CA SER A 105 -12.45 -15.38 -16.74
C SER A 105 -12.26 -14.95 -18.18
N VAL A 106 -11.42 -15.66 -18.92
CA VAL A 106 -11.12 -15.43 -20.33
C VAL A 106 -11.12 -16.77 -21.05
N THR A 107 -11.78 -16.82 -22.20
CA THR A 107 -11.73 -17.99 -23.09
C THR A 107 -10.51 -17.89 -23.99
N THR A 108 -9.75 -18.98 -24.15
CA THR A 108 -8.57 -18.99 -25.01
C THR A 108 -8.92 -18.70 -26.46
N LYS A 109 -8.07 -17.93 -27.13
CA LYS A 109 -8.04 -17.73 -28.58
C LYS A 109 -6.67 -18.14 -29.11
N TYR A 110 -6.60 -19.04 -30.09
CA TYR A 110 -5.35 -19.67 -30.55
C TYR A 110 -4.59 -20.38 -29.43
N GLY A 111 -5.31 -20.88 -28.43
CA GLY A 111 -4.76 -21.51 -27.24
C GLY A 111 -4.15 -20.56 -26.20
N GLU A 112 -4.36 -19.25 -26.34
CA GLU A 112 -3.82 -18.25 -25.42
C GLU A 112 -4.94 -17.44 -24.73
N ALA A 113 -4.76 -17.13 -23.45
CA ALA A 113 -5.58 -16.20 -22.69
C ALA A 113 -4.69 -15.16 -21.99
N PHE A 114 -5.13 -13.91 -21.95
CA PHE A 114 -4.33 -12.81 -21.38
C PHE A 114 -5.11 -12.04 -20.32
N PHE A 115 -4.44 -11.76 -19.21
CA PHE A 115 -4.93 -10.94 -18.10
C PHE A 115 -3.97 -9.78 -17.89
N ASN A 116 -4.46 -8.54 -17.93
CA ASN A 116 -3.62 -7.33 -17.86
C ASN A 116 -3.78 -6.52 -16.57
N LYS A 117 -4.62 -6.99 -15.63
CA LYS A 117 -4.96 -6.29 -14.38
C LYS A 117 -4.84 -7.22 -13.17
N LEU A 118 -3.76 -8.01 -13.13
CA LEU A 118 -3.46 -8.82 -11.96
C LEU A 118 -2.48 -8.08 -11.07
N VAL A 119 -2.70 -8.14 -9.76
CA VAL A 119 -1.90 -7.43 -8.78
C VAL A 119 -0.59 -8.20 -8.54
N ALA A 120 0.56 -7.54 -8.66
CA ALA A 120 1.87 -8.14 -8.42
C ALA A 120 2.04 -8.58 -6.96
N GLY A 121 2.87 -9.59 -6.72
CA GLY A 121 3.19 -10.09 -5.37
C GLY A 121 2.06 -10.86 -4.67
N GLN A 122 0.90 -11.04 -5.31
CA GLN A 122 -0.24 -11.78 -4.75
C GLN A 122 -0.26 -13.23 -5.21
N SER A 123 -0.80 -14.11 -4.37
CA SER A 123 -1.10 -15.48 -4.77
C SER A 123 -2.30 -15.51 -5.71
N ILE A 124 -2.13 -16.14 -6.86
CA ILE A 124 -3.09 -16.26 -7.94
C ILE A 124 -3.52 -17.72 -8.03
N ALA A 125 -4.81 -18.00 -7.88
CA ALA A 125 -5.36 -19.31 -8.19
C ALA A 125 -5.78 -19.35 -9.67
N LEU A 126 -5.20 -20.28 -10.43
CA LEU A 126 -5.47 -20.51 -11.84
C LEU A 126 -6.31 -21.77 -11.99
N ASN A 127 -7.45 -21.66 -12.66
CA ASN A 127 -8.28 -22.80 -13.04
C ASN A 127 -8.46 -22.79 -14.57
N VAL A 128 -8.32 -23.94 -15.21
CA VAL A 128 -8.52 -24.09 -16.66
C VAL A 128 -9.46 -25.25 -16.91
N GLU A 129 -10.53 -24.98 -17.65
CA GLU A 129 -11.59 -25.95 -17.94
C GLU A 129 -11.89 -25.98 -19.44
N LYS A 130 -12.11 -27.18 -19.97
CA LYS A 130 -12.54 -27.41 -21.36
C LYS A 130 -13.33 -28.70 -21.42
N GLU A 131 -14.47 -28.68 -22.09
CA GLU A 131 -15.27 -29.88 -22.33
C GLU A 131 -14.45 -30.97 -23.03
N GLY A 132 -14.52 -32.21 -22.53
CA GLY A 132 -13.72 -33.34 -22.99
C GLY A 132 -12.30 -33.42 -22.39
N TYR A 133 -11.96 -32.53 -21.44
CA TYR A 133 -10.69 -32.51 -20.73
C TYR A 133 -10.90 -32.44 -19.22
N LEU A 134 -9.97 -33.05 -18.47
CA LEU A 134 -9.93 -32.92 -17.02
C LEU A 134 -9.57 -31.47 -16.62
N PRO A 135 -10.25 -30.90 -15.59
CA PRO A 135 -9.97 -29.55 -15.14
C PRO A 135 -8.57 -29.47 -14.52
N TYR A 136 -7.90 -28.34 -14.75
CA TYR A 136 -6.62 -28.03 -14.12
C TYR A 136 -6.80 -26.94 -13.07
N SER A 137 -6.18 -27.12 -11.89
CA SER A 137 -6.10 -26.11 -10.83
C SER A 137 -4.65 -25.95 -10.35
N GLY A 138 -4.16 -24.72 -10.30
CA GLY A 138 -2.82 -24.38 -9.87
C GLY A 138 -2.75 -23.07 -9.09
N LYS A 139 -1.61 -22.82 -8.45
CA LYS A 139 -1.30 -21.55 -7.79
C LYS A 139 -0.02 -20.96 -8.35
N LEU A 140 -0.02 -19.64 -8.53
CA LEU A 140 1.08 -18.86 -9.07
C LEU A 140 1.29 -17.63 -8.17
N ASN A 141 2.48 -17.04 -8.18
CA ASN A 141 2.70 -15.73 -7.60
C ASN A 141 2.67 -14.67 -8.72
N GLY A 142 1.88 -13.62 -8.53
CA GLY A 142 1.77 -12.52 -9.49
C GLY A 142 3.10 -11.81 -9.70
N GLY A 143 3.55 -11.73 -10.94
CA GLY A 143 4.77 -11.01 -11.33
C GLY A 143 6.03 -11.90 -11.45
N GLU A 144 6.00 -13.15 -10.99
CA GLU A 144 7.11 -14.09 -11.20
C GLU A 144 7.14 -14.68 -12.61
N THR A 145 5.99 -14.74 -13.29
CA THR A 145 5.87 -15.39 -14.60
C THR A 145 4.93 -14.61 -15.52
N LEU A 146 5.45 -14.20 -16.68
CA LEU A 146 4.66 -13.52 -17.71
C LEU A 146 3.78 -14.50 -18.50
N PHE A 147 4.20 -15.76 -18.63
CA PHE A 147 3.49 -16.79 -19.38
C PHE A 147 3.46 -18.12 -18.64
N GLN A 148 2.28 -18.55 -18.22
CA GLN A 148 2.06 -19.87 -17.64
C GLN A 148 1.63 -20.86 -18.74
N LYS A 149 2.36 -21.98 -18.86
CA LYS A 149 1.93 -23.10 -19.70
C LYS A 149 1.08 -24.06 -18.88
N VAL A 150 -0.06 -24.47 -19.42
CA VAL A 150 -0.96 -25.44 -18.80
C VAL A 150 -1.23 -26.56 -19.78
N SER A 151 -1.04 -27.81 -19.36
CA SER A 151 -1.37 -28.98 -20.15
C SER A 151 -2.64 -29.63 -19.63
N LEU A 152 -3.63 -29.81 -20.49
CA LEU A 152 -4.86 -30.53 -20.18
C LEU A 152 -4.79 -31.97 -20.68
N VAL A 153 -5.33 -32.88 -19.87
CA VAL A 153 -5.44 -34.30 -20.19
C VAL A 153 -6.87 -34.58 -20.63
N ARG A 154 -7.06 -35.31 -21.74
CA ARG A 154 -8.40 -35.71 -22.18
C ARG A 154 -9.04 -36.64 -21.17
N GLU A 155 -10.33 -36.48 -20.97
CA GLU A 155 -11.11 -37.44 -20.19
C GLU A 155 -11.23 -38.72 -21.02
N SER A 156 -10.62 -39.81 -20.55
CA SER A 156 -10.73 -41.12 -21.20
C SER A 156 -12.17 -41.59 -21.10
N THR A 157 -12.89 -41.55 -22.23
CA THR A 157 -14.24 -42.12 -22.39
C THR A 157 -14.15 -43.61 -22.66
#